data_AF-A0A849NAU5-F1
#
_entry.id   AF-A0A849NAU5-F1
#
_cell.length_a   1.000
_cell.length_b   1.000
_cell.length_c   1.000
_cell.angle_alpha   90.00
_cell.angle_beta   90.00
_cell.angle_gamma   90.00
#
_symmetry.space_group_name_H-M   'P 1'
#
loop_
_entity.id
_entity.type
_entity.pdbx_description
1 polymer ?
#
loop_
_entity_poly.entity_id
_entity_poly.type
_entity_poly.pdbx_seq_one_letter_code
_entity_poly.pdbx_strand_id
1 'polypeptide(L)'
;MKNVTNFEDLLKQKYGKKGTASRDKYDADSLAFRLGVMLKEARTEAKITQEQLAERTGTKKSYISRIERGQSDIQISTFYKLIEIGLGKNLNISIG
;
A
#
# COMPACT_ATOMS: atom_id res chain seq x y z
N MET A 1 9.17 -28.83 16.73
CA MET A 1 8.16 -27.73 16.69
C MET A 1 8.82 -26.52 16.07
N LYS A 2 8.31 -26.00 14.94
CA LYS A 2 8.89 -24.83 14.29
C LYS A 2 8.59 -23.61 15.18
N ASN A 3 9.63 -22.99 15.76
CA ASN A 3 9.52 -21.68 16.39
C ASN A 3 9.23 -20.66 15.28
N VAL A 4 7.97 -20.52 14.91
CA VAL A 4 7.53 -19.51 13.94
C VAL A 4 7.46 -18.20 14.70
N THR A 5 8.53 -17.41 14.66
CA THR A 5 8.49 -16.04 15.16
C THR A 5 7.46 -15.29 14.32
N ASN A 6 6.34 -14.91 14.94
CA ASN A 6 5.29 -14.16 14.26
C ASN A 6 5.85 -12.81 13.79
N PHE A 7 5.38 -12.30 12.66
CA PHE A 7 5.80 -11.01 12.14
C PHE A 7 5.59 -9.89 13.16
N GLU A 8 4.49 -9.92 13.92
CA GLU A 8 4.26 -8.96 15.00
C GLU A 8 5.28 -9.08 16.15
N ASP A 9 5.79 -10.28 16.44
CA ASP A 9 6.81 -10.46 17.48
C ASP A 9 8.16 -9.91 17.00
N LEU A 10 8.49 -10.07 15.71
CA LEU A 10 9.66 -9.44 15.10
C LEU A 10 9.56 -7.92 15.12
N LEU A 11 8.39 -7.36 14.80
CA LEU A 11 8.19 -5.92 14.82
C LEU A 11 8.24 -5.36 16.25
N LYS A 12 7.67 -6.08 17.24
CA LYS A 12 7.81 -5.71 18.66
C LYS A 12 9.26 -5.73 19.12
N GLN A 13 10.02 -6.75 18.73
CA GLN A 13 11.44 -6.87 19.10
C GLN A 13 12.27 -5.75 18.48
N LYS A 14 12.00 -5.37 17.23
CA LYS A 14 12.84 -4.43 16.47
C LYS A 14 12.44 -2.96 16.64
N TYR A 15 11.14 -2.68 16.77
CA TYR A 15 10.61 -1.30 16.78
C TYR A 15 9.73 -0.99 17.99
N GLY A 16 9.52 -1.96 18.89
CA GLY A 16 8.66 -1.80 20.05
C GLY A 16 7.17 -2.07 19.77
N LYS A 17 6.36 -1.92 20.82
CA LYS A 17 4.89 -2.09 20.77
C LYS A 17 4.25 -0.91 20.03
N LYS A 18 3.04 -1.11 19.48
CA LYS A 18 2.23 -0.02 18.91
C LYS A 18 2.01 1.10 19.93
N GLY A 19 2.05 2.35 19.49
CA GLY A 19 1.95 3.54 20.34
C GLY A 19 3.27 3.96 21.00
N THR A 20 4.39 3.32 20.63
CA THR A 20 5.73 3.82 20.98
C THR A 20 6.25 4.68 19.84
N ALA A 21 7.00 5.74 20.15
CA ALA A 21 7.53 6.65 19.13
C ALA A 21 8.34 5.93 18.03
N SER A 22 9.10 4.87 18.37
CA SER A 22 9.83 4.09 17.38
C SER A 22 8.91 3.27 16.47
N ARG A 23 7.84 2.68 17.01
CA ARG A 23 6.88 1.93 16.22
C ARG A 23 6.05 2.86 15.35
N ASP A 24 5.61 3.98 15.88
CA ASP A 24 4.80 4.96 15.15
C ASP A 24 5.59 5.57 13.98
N LYS A 25 6.88 5.84 14.19
CA LYS A 25 7.79 6.25 13.12
C LYS A 25 7.93 5.18 12.04
N TYR A 26 8.17 3.93 12.42
CA TYR A 26 8.23 2.82 11.45
C TYR A 26 6.93 2.66 10.68
N ASP A 27 5.79 2.75 11.35
CA ASP A 27 4.47 2.61 10.74
C ASP A 27 4.20 3.79 9.78
N ALA A 28 4.63 5.01 10.11
CA ALA A 28 4.58 6.16 9.22
C ALA A 28 5.49 6.00 8.00
N ASP A 29 6.77 5.64 8.23
CA ASP A 29 7.78 5.46 7.18
C ASP A 29 7.41 4.31 6.20
N SER A 30 6.65 3.30 6.66
CA SER A 30 6.22 2.18 5.84
C SER A 30 4.85 2.36 5.17
N LEU A 31 4.20 3.53 5.34
CA LEU A 31 2.86 3.78 4.78
C LEU A 31 2.82 3.63 3.25
N ALA A 32 3.77 4.23 2.53
CA ALA A 32 3.81 4.16 1.07
C ALA A 32 3.92 2.72 0.57
N PHE A 33 4.72 1.89 1.24
CA PHE A 33 4.84 0.46 0.93
C PHE A 33 3.52 -0.27 1.14
N ARG A 34 2.84 -0.07 2.29
CA ARG A 34 1.55 -0.70 2.57
C ARG A 34 0.49 -0.31 1.54
N LEU A 35 0.39 0.96 1.18
CA LEU A 35 -0.53 1.44 0.13
C LEU A 35 -0.22 0.80 -1.23
N GLY A 36 1.06 0.67 -1.58
CA GLY A 36 1.50 -0.01 -2.80
C GLY A 36 1.06 -1.47 -2.86
N VAL A 37 1.21 -2.21 -1.76
CA VAL A 37 0.76 -3.60 -1.65
C VAL A 37 -0.76 -3.70 -1.78
N MET A 38 -1.51 -2.86 -1.05
CA MET A 38 -2.98 -2.83 -1.13
C MET A 38 -3.48 -2.54 -2.56
N LEU A 39 -2.84 -1.61 -3.28
CA LEU A 39 -3.18 -1.33 -4.67
C LEU A 39 -2.92 -2.54 -5.57
N LYS A 40 -1.77 -3.21 -5.40
CA LYS A 40 -1.41 -4.40 -6.19
C LYS A 40 -2.40 -5.54 -5.99
N GLU A 41 -2.83 -5.76 -4.76
CA GLU A 41 -3.84 -6.76 -4.41
C GLU A 41 -5.17 -6.42 -5.06
N ALA A 42 -5.68 -5.21 -4.85
CA ALA A 42 -6.94 -4.75 -5.44
C ALA A 42 -6.93 -4.82 -6.98
N ARG A 43 -5.80 -4.49 -7.62
CA ARG A 43 -5.61 -4.63 -9.08
C ARG A 43 -5.65 -6.09 -9.52
N THR A 44 -5.00 -6.97 -8.77
CA THR A 44 -4.95 -8.41 -9.09
C THR A 44 -6.31 -9.06 -8.93
N GLU A 45 -7.08 -8.69 -7.90
CA GLU A 45 -8.49 -9.08 -7.73
C GLU A 45 -9.37 -8.60 -8.89
N ALA A 46 -9.13 -7.38 -9.38
CA ALA A 46 -9.81 -6.82 -10.55
C ALA A 46 -9.36 -7.47 -11.87
N LYS A 47 -8.36 -8.37 -11.85
CA LYS A 47 -7.82 -9.11 -13.00
C LYS A 47 -7.33 -8.20 -14.14
N ILE A 48 -6.77 -7.05 -13.82
CA ILE A 48 -6.17 -6.14 -14.81
C ILE A 48 -4.65 -6.02 -14.64
N THR A 49 -3.96 -5.70 -15.73
CA THR A 49 -2.51 -5.47 -15.74
C THR A 49 -2.18 -4.05 -15.23
N GLN A 50 -0.90 -3.83 -14.90
CA GLN A 50 -0.41 -2.48 -14.56
C GLN A 50 -0.57 -1.49 -15.72
N GLU A 51 -0.47 -1.97 -16.97
CA GLU A 51 -0.67 -1.17 -18.17
C GLU A 51 -2.13 -0.73 -18.30
N GLN A 52 -3.07 -1.67 -18.14
CA GLN A 52 -4.51 -1.38 -18.18
C GLN A 52 -4.94 -0.40 -17.08
N LEU A 53 -4.40 -0.56 -15.86
CA LEU A 53 -4.65 0.40 -14.79
C LEU A 53 -4.10 1.80 -15.15
N ALA A 54 -2.92 1.84 -15.77
CA ALA A 54 -2.29 3.07 -16.18
C ALA A 54 -3.10 3.80 -17.27
N GLU A 55 -3.56 3.06 -18.29
CA GLU A 55 -4.42 3.57 -19.36
C GLU A 55 -5.72 4.16 -18.81
N ARG A 56 -6.43 3.41 -17.96
CA ARG A 56 -7.71 3.84 -17.35
C ARG A 56 -7.58 5.13 -16.55
N THR A 57 -6.42 5.38 -15.97
CA THR A 57 -6.18 6.51 -15.08
C THR A 57 -5.31 7.59 -15.70
N GLY A 58 -4.96 7.48 -16.99
CA GLY A 58 -4.12 8.45 -17.70
C GLY A 58 -2.78 8.65 -17.02
N THR A 59 -2.14 7.57 -16.57
CA THR A 59 -0.80 7.59 -15.97
C THR A 59 0.14 6.64 -16.69
N LYS A 60 1.39 6.54 -16.22
CA LYS A 60 2.42 5.67 -16.81
C LYS A 60 2.46 4.33 -16.08
N LYS A 61 2.55 3.21 -16.80
CA LYS A 61 2.77 1.88 -16.17
C LYS A 61 4.00 1.83 -15.28
N SER A 62 5.07 2.54 -15.63
CA SER A 62 6.27 2.67 -14.78
C SER A 62 5.98 3.37 -13.45
N TYR A 63 5.02 4.29 -13.41
CA TYR A 63 4.58 4.92 -12.17
C TYR A 63 3.79 3.94 -11.30
N ILE A 64 2.80 3.24 -11.87
CA ILE A 64 2.06 2.15 -11.17
C ILE A 64 3.04 1.12 -10.59
N SER A 65 4.04 0.71 -11.37
CA SER A 65 5.05 -0.26 -10.92
C SER A 65 5.92 0.25 -9.76
N ARG A 66 6.25 1.54 -9.72
CA ARG A 66 6.99 2.13 -8.58
C ARG A 66 6.12 2.20 -7.34
N ILE A 67 4.85 2.59 -7.51
CA ILE A 67 3.84 2.61 -6.46
C ILE A 67 3.69 1.23 -5.81
N GLU A 68 3.41 0.19 -6.61
CA GLU A 68 3.18 -1.17 -6.11
C GLU A 68 4.41 -1.79 -5.43
N ARG A 69 5.59 -1.21 -5.61
CA ARG A 69 6.83 -1.62 -4.95
C ARG A 69 7.20 -0.74 -3.75
N GLY A 70 6.38 0.25 -3.41
CA GLY A 70 6.66 1.22 -2.35
C GLY A 70 7.86 2.13 -2.64
N GLN A 71 8.26 2.27 -3.91
CA GLN A 71 9.40 3.09 -4.34
C GLN A 71 9.00 4.52 -4.73
N SER A 72 7.77 4.92 -4.42
CA SER A 72 7.26 6.26 -4.66
C SER A 72 6.23 6.58 -3.61
N ASP A 73 6.32 7.79 -3.07
CA ASP A 73 5.20 8.39 -2.36
C ASP A 73 4.04 8.61 -3.33
N ILE A 74 2.83 8.54 -2.78
CA ILE A 74 1.58 8.61 -3.51
C ILE A 74 0.72 9.67 -2.85
N GLN A 75 0.31 10.66 -3.63
CA GLN A 75 -0.68 11.62 -3.16
C GLN A 75 -2.03 10.91 -2.99
N ILE A 76 -2.78 11.28 -1.96
CA ILE A 76 -4.11 10.71 -1.69
C ILE A 76 -5.05 10.87 -2.90
N SER A 77 -5.00 12.02 -3.59
CA SER A 77 -5.76 12.25 -4.82
C SER A 77 -5.43 11.25 -5.94
N THR A 78 -4.16 10.91 -6.10
CA THR A 78 -3.70 9.90 -7.04
C THR A 78 -4.17 8.51 -6.61
N PHE A 79 -4.05 8.18 -5.32
CA PHE A 79 -4.50 6.88 -4.81
C PHE A 79 -6.02 6.71 -5.01
N TYR A 80 -6.80 7.74 -4.69
CA TYR A 80 -8.23 7.82 -4.98
C TYR A 80 -8.52 7.55 -6.46
N LYS A 81 -7.85 8.24 -7.39
CA LYS A 81 -8.01 8.03 -8.83
C LYS A 81 -7.72 6.58 -9.24
N LEU A 82 -6.67 5.97 -8.69
CA LEU A 82 -6.31 4.58 -8.99
C LEU A 82 -7.37 3.59 -8.53
N ILE A 83 -7.94 3.80 -7.35
CA ILE A 83 -8.95 2.92 -6.76
C ILE A 83 -10.32 3.10 -7.44
N GLU A 84 -10.82 4.32 -7.52
CA GLU A 84 -12.18 4.63 -7.98
C GLU A 84 -12.31 4.55 -9.49
N ILE A 85 -11.43 5.26 -10.21
CA ILE A 85 -11.51 5.34 -11.67
C ILE A 85 -10.81 4.15 -12.31
N GLY A 86 -9.64 3.76 -11.77
CA GLY A 86 -8.84 2.68 -12.32
C GLY A 86 -9.42 1.28 -12.08
N LEU A 87 -9.81 1.02 -10.83
CA LEU A 87 -10.31 -0.29 -10.40
C LEU A 87 -11.84 -0.36 -10.29
N GLY A 88 -12.56 0.76 -10.29
CA GLY A 88 -14.01 0.76 -10.08
C GLY A 88 -14.40 0.35 -8.66
N LYS A 89 -13.55 0.62 -7.67
CA LYS A 89 -13.77 0.28 -6.25
C LYS A 89 -13.91 1.55 -5.42
N ASN A 90 -14.59 1.48 -4.29
CA ASN A 90 -14.75 2.62 -3.38
C ASN A 90 -13.60 2.73 -2.38
N LEU A 91 -12.95 3.89 -2.28
CA LEU A 91 -11.96 4.23 -1.27
C LEU A 91 -12.65 4.86 -0.06
N ASN A 92 -12.71 4.12 1.06
CA ASN A 92 -13.23 4.63 2.32
C ASN A 92 -12.08 5.02 3.26
N ILE A 93 -12.06 6.28 3.69
CA ILE A 93 -11.13 6.79 4.70
C ILE A 93 -11.94 7.17 5.93
N SER A 94 -11.58 6.63 7.08
CA SER A 94 -12.19 6.99 8.36
C SER A 94 -11.11 7.55 9.29
N ILE A 95 -11.49 8.58 10.05
CA ILE A 95 -10.67 9.19 11.10
C ILE A 95 -11.48 9.01 12.38
N GLY A 96 -10.87 8.42 13.40
CA GLY A 96 -11.50 8.13 14.69
C GLY A 96 -10.54 8.43 15.82
#